data_AF-A0A820P3W2-F1
#
_entry.id   AF-A0A820P3W2-F1
#
_cell.length_a   1.000
_cell.length_b   1.000
_cell.length_c   1.000
_cell.angle_alpha   90.00
_cell.angle_beta   90.00
_cell.angle_gamma   90.00
#
_symmetry.space_group_name_H-M   'P 1'
#
loop_
_entity.id
_entity.type
_entity.pdbx_description
1 polymer ?
#
loop_
_entity_poly.entity_id
_entity_poly.type
_entity_poly.pdbx_seq_one_letter_code
_entity_poly.pdbx_strand_id
1 'polypeptide(L)'
;DNDREHVNGIIFQRIIKIFTNLQYLNLCPSSIWYSRISLKAFTANLASTTLSELHVTVNNFDDCLCLLDGRFNQLHTLYVYVADIQSSRQTINNMENLPNLKYFSLYSNVVTRAYDELIVPLLNRMFNLEELSLY
;
A
#
# COMPACT_ATOMS: atom_id res chain seq x y z
N ASP A 1 4.24 15.30 -10.65
CA ASP A 1 5.53 15.15 -11.37
C ASP A 1 5.72 13.65 -11.58
N ASN A 2 5.11 13.12 -12.66
CA ASN A 2 4.93 11.68 -12.84
C ASN A 2 6.26 10.91 -12.98
N ASP A 3 7.30 11.57 -13.47
CA ASP A 3 8.62 10.98 -13.66
C ASP A 3 9.28 10.66 -12.32
N ARG A 4 9.12 11.53 -11.30
CA ARG A 4 9.65 11.27 -9.95
C ARG A 4 8.95 10.10 -9.26
N GLU A 5 7.63 9.99 -9.42
CA GLU A 5 6.84 8.91 -8.84
C GLU A 5 7.23 7.54 -9.42
N HIS A 6 7.52 7.51 -10.73
CA HIS A 6 8.01 6.33 -11.40
C HIS A 6 9.41 5.92 -10.92
N VAL A 7 10.32 6.89 -10.79
CA VAL A 7 11.67 6.67 -10.25
C VAL A 7 11.60 6.11 -8.83
N ASN A 8 10.74 6.66 -7.97
CA ASN A 8 10.57 6.17 -6.60
C ASN A 8 10.01 4.75 -6.56
N GLY A 9 9.08 4.41 -7.46
CA GLY A 9 8.58 3.04 -7.62
C GLY A 9 9.69 2.05 -8.02
N ILE A 10 10.61 2.45 -8.90
CA ILE A 10 11.79 1.65 -9.27
C ILE A 10 12.73 1.47 -8.07
N ILE A 11 12.97 2.54 -7.29
CA ILE A 11 13.81 2.46 -6.09
C ILE A 11 13.20 1.50 -5.07
N PHE A 12 11.90 1.61 -4.80
CA PHE A 12 11.17 0.68 -3.94
C PHE A 12 11.34 -0.77 -4.38
N GLN A 13 11.13 -1.06 -5.67
CA GLN A 13 11.34 -2.41 -6.23
C GLN A 13 12.77 -2.93 -5.98
N ARG A 14 13.78 -2.07 -6.16
CA ARG A 14 15.18 -2.46 -5.96
C ARG A 14 15.49 -2.72 -4.50
N ILE A 15 14.99 -1.89 -3.57
CA ILE A 15 15.15 -2.08 -2.13
C ILE A 15 14.62 -3.46 -1.73
N ILE A 16 13.36 -3.77 -2.07
CA ILE A 16 12.75 -5.05 -1.70
C ILE A 16 13.49 -6.25 -2.30
N LYS A 17 14.03 -6.13 -3.51
CA LYS A 17 14.81 -7.20 -4.16
C LYS A 17 16.18 -7.42 -3.54
N ILE A 18 16.87 -6.35 -3.14
CA ILE A 18 18.23 -6.43 -2.60
C ILE A 18 18.21 -6.90 -1.15
N PHE A 19 17.28 -6.38 -0.35
CA PHE A 19 17.24 -6.63 1.09
C PHE A 19 16.21 -7.71 1.42
N THR A 20 16.56 -8.98 1.19
CA THR A 20 15.66 -10.12 1.41
C THR A 20 15.25 -10.31 2.87
N ASN A 21 16.08 -9.86 3.82
CA ASN A 21 15.85 -9.94 5.26
C ASN A 21 15.26 -8.64 5.85
N LEU A 22 14.84 -7.69 5.00
CA LEU A 22 14.24 -6.44 5.45
C LEU A 22 12.87 -6.74 6.08
N GLN A 23 12.69 -6.38 7.35
CA GLN A 23 11.42 -6.55 8.07
C GLN A 23 10.63 -5.24 8.13
N TYR A 24 11.34 -4.11 8.18
CA TYR A 24 10.77 -2.78 8.29
C TYR A 24 11.26 -1.90 7.15
N LEU A 25 10.33 -1.21 6.48
CA LEU A 25 10.66 -0.20 5.47
C LEU A 25 9.78 1.03 5.65
N ASN A 26 10.42 2.19 5.77
CA ASN A 26 9.74 3.48 5.81
C ASN A 26 10.19 4.38 4.67
N LEU A 27 9.24 4.68 3.80
CA LEU A 27 9.35 5.60 2.66
C LEU A 27 8.35 6.76 2.77
N CYS A 28 7.81 7.00 3.97
CA CYS A 28 6.93 8.10 4.29
C CYS A 28 7.76 9.20 5.01
N PRO A 29 8.41 10.12 4.26
CA PRO A 29 9.14 11.21 4.88
C PRO A 29 8.18 12.14 5.61
N SER A 30 8.67 12.75 6.70
CA SER A 30 7.93 13.74 7.50
C SER A 30 7.37 14.91 6.68
N SER A 31 7.87 15.15 5.46
CA SER A 31 7.19 15.98 4.46
C SER A 31 6.47 15.11 3.42
N ILE A 32 5.15 15.06 3.52
CA ILE A 32 4.16 14.34 2.69
C ILE A 32 4.26 14.61 1.16
N TRP A 33 5.19 15.47 0.74
CA TRP A 33 5.19 16.18 -0.54
C TRP A 33 6.19 15.60 -1.56
N TYR A 34 7.13 14.73 -1.16
CA TYR A 34 8.30 14.46 -2.01
C TYR A 34 8.59 13.01 -2.43
N SER A 35 7.92 11.99 -1.90
CA SER A 35 8.25 10.60 -2.28
C SER A 35 7.03 9.70 -2.47
N ARG A 36 6.02 10.19 -3.19
CA ARG A 36 4.97 9.33 -3.72
C ARG A 36 5.61 8.26 -4.61
N ILE A 37 5.19 7.01 -4.43
CA ILE A 37 5.56 5.92 -5.32
C ILE A 37 4.38 5.57 -6.21
N SER A 38 4.67 5.24 -7.47
CA SER A 38 3.71 4.57 -8.35
C SER A 38 4.12 3.12 -8.56
N LEU A 39 3.15 2.22 -8.45
CA LEU A 39 3.32 0.77 -8.55
C LEU A 39 2.67 0.20 -9.82
N LYS A 40 2.20 1.05 -10.74
CA LYS A 40 1.61 0.65 -12.04
C LYS A 40 2.43 -0.38 -12.84
N ALA A 41 3.76 -0.40 -12.68
CA ALA A 41 4.66 -1.35 -13.35
C ALA A 41 5.32 -2.35 -12.38
N PHE A 42 4.77 -2.52 -11.18
CA PHE A 42 5.30 -3.45 -10.19
C PHE A 42 4.94 -4.89 -10.58
N THR A 43 5.95 -5.65 -11.03
CA THR A 43 5.79 -7.05 -11.48
C THR A 43 6.64 -8.03 -10.68
N ALA A 44 7.26 -7.57 -9.59
CA ALA A 44 8.14 -8.42 -8.81
C ALA A 44 7.33 -9.50 -8.06
N ASN A 45 7.74 -10.77 -8.22
CA ASN A 45 7.33 -11.83 -7.31
C ASN A 45 8.11 -11.63 -6.00
N LEU A 46 7.39 -11.31 -4.93
CA LEU A 46 7.96 -10.96 -3.63
C LEU A 46 7.79 -12.06 -2.59
N ALA A 47 7.45 -13.29 -3.00
CA ALA A 47 7.17 -14.39 -2.07
C ALA A 47 8.32 -14.68 -1.07
N SER A 48 9.55 -14.23 -1.35
CA SER A 48 10.72 -14.37 -0.47
C SER A 48 11.02 -13.16 0.41
N THR A 49 10.20 -12.11 0.39
CA THR A 49 10.41 -10.95 1.26
C THR A 49 10.02 -11.26 2.70
N THR A 50 10.84 -10.82 3.66
CA THR A 50 10.49 -10.86 5.09
C THR A 50 9.80 -9.59 5.57
N LEU A 51 9.40 -8.70 4.65
CA LEU A 51 8.87 -7.39 5.01
C LEU A 51 7.55 -7.56 5.77
N SER A 52 7.57 -7.19 7.04
CA SER A 52 6.43 -7.27 7.95
C SER A 52 5.78 -5.93 8.23
N GLU A 53 6.51 -4.83 8.05
CA GLU A 53 6.02 -3.48 8.31
C GLU A 53 6.44 -2.51 7.19
N LEU A 54 5.46 -1.83 6.61
CA LEU A 54 5.64 -0.89 5.52
C LEU A 54 4.95 0.44 5.82
N HIS A 55 5.72 1.52 5.74
CA HIS A 55 5.24 2.88 5.79
C HIS A 55 5.52 3.54 4.45
N VAL A 56 4.50 4.06 3.76
CA VAL A 56 4.67 4.52 2.38
C VAL A 56 3.67 5.59 1.98
N THR A 57 4.09 6.46 1.07
CA THR A 57 3.23 7.41 0.38
C THR A 57 3.03 6.92 -1.06
N VAL A 58 1.79 6.70 -1.47
CA VAL A 58 1.45 6.27 -2.84
C VAL A 58 0.67 7.36 -3.58
N ASN A 59 0.72 7.32 -4.92
CA ASN A 59 0.07 8.33 -5.74
C ASN A 59 -1.46 8.20 -5.72
N ASN A 60 -1.98 6.99 -5.90
CA ASN A 60 -3.41 6.75 -5.98
C ASN A 60 -3.82 5.47 -5.22
N PHE A 61 -5.12 5.25 -5.11
CA PHE A 61 -5.64 4.10 -4.39
C PHE A 61 -5.35 2.76 -5.08
N ASP A 62 -5.25 2.70 -6.41
CA ASP A 62 -4.84 1.47 -7.11
C ASP A 62 -3.41 1.04 -6.73
N ASP A 63 -2.50 2.00 -6.54
CA ASP A 63 -1.16 1.73 -6.02
C ASP A 63 -1.21 1.19 -4.58
N CYS A 64 -2.15 1.65 -3.74
CA CYS A 64 -2.40 1.04 -2.42
C CYS A 64 -2.88 -0.41 -2.54
N LEU A 65 -3.84 -0.69 -3.44
CA LEU A 65 -4.34 -2.05 -3.66
C LEU A 65 -3.24 -2.99 -4.16
N CYS A 66 -2.28 -2.49 -4.96
CA CYS A 66 -1.10 -3.24 -5.37
C CYS A 66 -0.22 -3.69 -4.20
N LEU A 67 -0.17 -2.96 -3.09
CA LEU A 67 0.57 -3.39 -1.88
C LEU A 67 -0.18 -4.50 -1.12
N LEU A 68 -1.47 -4.63 -1.37
CA LEU A 68 -2.38 -5.54 -0.68
C LEU A 68 -2.82 -6.72 -1.57
N ASP A 69 -2.21 -6.93 -2.73
CA ASP A 69 -2.61 -7.98 -3.67
C ASP A 69 -2.00 -9.37 -3.37
N GLY A 70 -1.48 -9.56 -2.15
CA GLY A 70 -0.92 -10.82 -1.68
C GLY A 70 0.58 -11.02 -1.97
N ARG A 71 1.23 -10.11 -2.71
CA ARG A 71 2.69 -10.21 -2.96
C ARG A 71 3.54 -10.06 -1.69
N PHE A 72 3.09 -9.25 -0.73
CA PHE A 72 3.74 -9.10 0.58
C PHE A 72 3.09 -10.03 1.61
N ASN A 73 3.31 -11.33 1.45
CA ASN A 73 2.65 -12.35 2.28
C ASN A 73 3.03 -12.27 3.78
N GLN A 74 4.18 -11.70 4.13
CA GLN A 74 4.61 -11.50 5.51
C GLN A 74 4.16 -10.15 6.09
N LEU A 75 3.43 -9.32 5.36
CA LEU A 75 3.06 -7.98 5.80
C LEU A 75 1.99 -8.04 6.91
N HIS A 76 2.35 -7.54 8.08
CA HIS A 76 1.48 -7.44 9.25
C HIS A 76 0.99 -6.00 9.48
N THR A 77 1.83 -5.03 9.11
CA THR A 77 1.59 -3.62 9.39
C THR A 77 1.74 -2.80 8.12
N LEU A 78 0.69 -2.07 7.73
CA LEU A 78 0.72 -1.15 6.60
C LEU A 78 0.21 0.23 7.03
N TYR A 79 1.11 1.21 6.95
CA TYR A 79 0.78 2.63 7.02
C TYR A 79 0.92 3.24 5.63
N VAL A 80 -0.19 3.65 5.05
CA VAL A 80 -0.23 4.19 3.70
C VAL A 80 -0.89 5.56 3.65
N TYR A 81 -0.16 6.52 3.10
CA TYR A 81 -0.73 7.79 2.65
C TYR A 81 -1.11 7.65 1.18
N VAL A 82 -2.35 7.99 0.83
CA VAL A 82 -2.84 8.01 -0.55
C VAL A 82 -3.17 9.46 -0.93
N ALA A 83 -2.55 9.95 -2.01
CA ALA A 83 -2.77 11.33 -2.46
C ALA A 83 -4.08 11.53 -3.23
N ASP A 84 -4.55 10.49 -3.92
CA ASP A 84 -5.80 10.53 -4.69
C ASP A 84 -6.58 9.23 -4.52
N ILE A 85 -7.80 9.35 -3.99
CA ILE A 85 -8.71 8.23 -3.83
C ILE A 85 -9.67 8.21 -5.01
N GLN A 86 -9.12 7.75 -6.13
CA GLN A 86 -9.84 7.30 -7.30
C GLN A 86 -9.36 5.89 -7.62
N SER A 87 -10.28 4.93 -7.64
CA SER A 87 -10.01 3.54 -7.98
C SER A 87 -11.31 2.85 -8.39
N SER A 88 -11.19 1.74 -9.11
CA SER A 88 -12.34 0.92 -9.48
C SER A 88 -12.73 -0.04 -8.33
N ARG A 89 -14.02 -0.09 -7.98
CA ARG A 89 -14.56 -1.11 -7.05
C ARG A 89 -14.27 -2.55 -7.50
N GLN A 90 -14.10 -2.76 -8.81
CA GLN A 90 -13.87 -4.09 -9.38
C GLN A 90 -12.56 -4.71 -8.89
N THR A 91 -11.52 -3.90 -8.71
CA THR A 91 -10.22 -4.37 -8.19
C THR A 91 -10.37 -5.01 -6.81
N ILE A 92 -11.06 -4.35 -5.88
CA ILE A 92 -11.25 -4.83 -4.49
C ILE A 92 -12.10 -6.11 -4.42
N ASN A 93 -13.10 -6.22 -5.30
CA ASN A 93 -13.98 -7.39 -5.33
C ASN A 93 -13.23 -8.67 -5.75
N ASN A 94 -12.13 -8.53 -6.48
CA ASN A 94 -11.31 -9.65 -6.94
C ASN A 94 -10.09 -9.92 -6.04
N MET A 95 -9.86 -9.09 -5.01
CA MET A 95 -8.76 -9.31 -4.07
C MET A 95 -9.04 -10.53 -3.19
N GLU A 96 -7.98 -11.30 -2.96
CA GLU A 96 -7.96 -12.32 -1.92
C GLU A 96 -8.06 -11.67 -0.54
N ASN A 97 -8.38 -12.49 0.46
CA ASN A 97 -8.38 -12.02 1.83
C ASN A 97 -6.94 -11.76 2.32
N LEU A 98 -6.80 -10.90 3.32
CA LEU A 98 -5.53 -10.44 3.87
C LEU A 98 -5.36 -10.95 5.30
N PRO A 99 -5.20 -12.27 5.51
CA PRO A 99 -5.23 -12.87 6.85
C PRO A 99 -4.06 -12.46 7.74
N ASN A 100 -2.95 -12.01 7.15
CA ASN A 100 -1.73 -11.67 7.89
C ASN A 100 -1.70 -10.21 8.34
N LEU A 101 -2.53 -9.35 7.76
CA LEU A 101 -2.56 -7.93 8.10
C LEU A 101 -3.26 -7.73 9.45
N LYS A 102 -2.56 -7.11 10.39
CA LYS A 102 -2.99 -6.86 11.77
C LYS A 102 -3.19 -5.38 12.07
N TYR A 103 -2.38 -4.53 11.43
CA TYR A 103 -2.41 -3.09 11.62
C TYR A 103 -2.54 -2.42 10.26
N PHE A 104 -3.60 -1.65 10.07
CA PHE A 104 -3.82 -0.89 8.84
C PHE A 104 -4.11 0.57 9.15
N SER A 105 -3.33 1.45 8.56
CA SER A 105 -3.59 2.88 8.57
C SER A 105 -3.65 3.43 7.16
N LEU A 106 -4.75 4.09 6.85
CA LEU A 106 -4.96 4.79 5.60
C LEU A 106 -5.16 6.28 5.91
N TYR A 107 -4.25 7.10 5.40
CA TYR A 107 -4.39 8.55 5.42
C TYR A 107 -4.68 9.04 4.01
N SER A 108 -5.67 9.93 3.88
CA SER A 108 -5.90 10.69 2.65
C SER A 108 -6.25 12.14 2.97
N ASN A 109 -5.61 13.08 2.27
CA ASN A 109 -5.99 14.49 2.32
C ASN A 109 -7.31 14.77 1.57
N VAL A 110 -7.86 13.78 0.86
CA VAL A 110 -9.05 13.88 0.03
C VAL A 110 -10.04 12.82 0.49
N VAL A 111 -10.97 13.22 1.36
CA VAL A 111 -12.13 12.40 1.73
C VAL A 111 -13.26 12.70 0.75
N THR A 112 -13.57 11.75 -0.12
CA THR A 112 -14.64 11.86 -1.12
C THR A 112 -15.66 10.74 -0.91
N ARG A 113 -16.82 10.80 -1.59
CA ARG A 113 -17.75 9.65 -1.61
C ARG A 113 -17.09 8.34 -2.07
N ALA A 114 -16.08 8.43 -2.94
CA ALA A 114 -15.32 7.27 -3.38
C ALA A 114 -14.57 6.60 -2.22
N TYR A 115 -14.18 7.36 -1.20
CA TYR A 115 -13.57 6.82 0.03
C TYR A 115 -14.50 5.82 0.71
N ASP A 116 -15.72 6.24 1.03
CA ASP A 116 -16.71 5.40 1.72
C ASP A 116 -17.08 4.17 0.89
N GLU A 117 -17.18 4.34 -0.43
CA GLU A 117 -17.55 3.28 -1.35
C GLU A 117 -16.46 2.20 -1.51
N LEU A 118 -15.19 2.53 -1.27
CA LEU A 118 -14.03 1.66 -1.47
C LEU A 118 -13.49 1.10 -0.14
N ILE A 119 -13.53 1.87 0.94
CA ILE A 119 -12.92 1.47 2.21
C ILE A 119 -13.64 0.27 2.83
N VAL A 120 -14.97 0.25 2.84
CA VAL A 120 -15.74 -0.84 3.46
C VAL A 120 -15.48 -2.18 2.74
N PRO A 121 -15.57 -2.29 1.40
CA PRO A 121 -15.17 -3.51 0.69
C PRO A 121 -13.74 -3.95 0.96
N LEU A 122 -12.80 -3.01 1.11
CA LEU A 122 -11.41 -3.34 1.42
C LEU A 122 -11.25 -3.91 2.83
N LEU A 123 -11.87 -3.27 3.83
CA LEU A 123 -11.84 -3.74 5.22
C LEU A 123 -12.47 -5.13 5.38
N ASN A 124 -13.47 -5.49 4.57
CA ASN A 124 -14.03 -6.84 4.54
C ASN A 124 -13.01 -7.92 4.13
N ARG A 125 -11.90 -7.55 3.49
CA ARG A 125 -10.79 -8.47 3.19
C ARG A 125 -9.83 -8.65 4.36
N MET A 126 -9.85 -7.75 5.34
CA MET A 126 -8.89 -7.64 6.43
C MET A 126 -9.50 -8.10 7.78
N PHE A 127 -10.12 -9.28 7.79
CA PHE A 127 -10.92 -9.78 8.92
C PHE A 127 -10.12 -10.07 10.21
N ASN A 128 -8.79 -10.07 10.14
CA ASN A 128 -7.88 -10.28 11.28
C ASN A 128 -7.28 -8.98 11.84
N LEU A 129 -7.76 -7.81 11.40
CA LEU A 129 -7.31 -6.51 11.89
C LEU A 129 -7.49 -6.39 13.41
N GLU A 130 -6.42 -5.94 14.06
CA GLU A 130 -6.37 -5.64 15.49
C GLU A 130 -6.37 -4.12 15.71
N GLU A 131 -5.82 -3.35 14.76
CA GLU A 131 -5.83 -1.88 14.79
C GLU A 131 -6.16 -1.29 13.42
N LEU A 132 -7.04 -0.30 13.42
CA LEU A 132 -7.45 0.45 12.24
C LEU A 132 -7.37 1.95 12.50
N SER A 133 -6.64 2.67 11.65
CA SER A 133 -6.54 4.13 11.71
C SER A 133 -6.88 4.75 10.35
N LEU A 134 -7.98 5.50 10.28
CA LEU A 134 -8.46 6.17 9.07
C LEU A 134 -8.44 7.69 9.29
N TYR A 135 -7.73 8.44 8.42
CA TYR A 135 -7.52 9.88 8.53
C TYR A 135 -7.77 10.63 7.23
#